data_AF-A0A9D2MLY0-F1
#
_entry.id   AF-A0A9D2MLY0-F1
#
_cell.length_a   1.000
_cell.length_b   1.000
_cell.length_c   1.000
_cell.angle_alpha   90.00
_cell.angle_beta   90.00
_cell.angle_gamma   90.00
#
_symmetry.space_group_name_H-M   'P 1'
#
loop_
_entity.id
_entity.type
_entity.pdbx_description
1 polymer ?
#
loop_
_entity_poly.entity_id
_entity_poly.type
_entity_poly.pdbx_seq_one_letter_code
_entity_poly.pdbx_strand_id
1 'polypeptide(L)'
;MGNEAERIAASIGARVKVSHYEPSYENMVTNRALSGVFAACLRQVGQMDIAPAENSPFSLDMGNVSKVCPSIHPYFGICNGERFDLHTKEFCFCAAQEYAHQQGLVTAKALAITGLRVMQDKKLLAEIKKEFQSVKQC
;
A
#
# COMPACT_ATOMS: atom_id res chain seq x y z
N MET A 1 -22.26 -12.99 -0.91
CA MET A 1 -23.16 -11.83 -0.74
C MET A 1 -24.42 -11.94 -1.62
N GLY A 2 -25.05 -13.11 -1.75
CA GLY A 2 -26.27 -13.27 -2.58
C GLY A 2 -27.56 -13.48 -1.78
N ASN A 3 -27.48 -13.88 -0.51
CA ASN A 3 -28.65 -14.45 0.16
C ASN A 3 -29.75 -13.45 0.52
N GLU A 4 -29.43 -12.26 1.05
CA GLU A 4 -30.49 -11.38 1.59
C GLU A 4 -31.19 -10.54 0.52
N ALA A 5 -30.45 -10.01 -0.47
CA ALA A 5 -31.04 -9.26 -1.57
C ALA A 5 -32.02 -10.14 -2.38
N GLU A 6 -31.64 -11.39 -2.64
CA GLU A 6 -32.50 -12.39 -3.29
C GLU A 6 -33.71 -12.74 -2.43
N ARG A 7 -33.53 -12.88 -1.10
CA ARG A 7 -34.63 -13.14 -0.16
C ARG A 7 -35.69 -12.04 -0.16
N ILE A 8 -35.26 -10.79 -0.12
CA ILE A 8 -36.16 -9.62 -0.13
C ILE A 8 -36.87 -9.51 -1.48
N ALA A 9 -36.17 -9.71 -2.60
CA ALA A 9 -36.80 -9.69 -3.91
C ALA A 9 -37.88 -10.76 -4.04
N ALA A 10 -37.60 -11.98 -3.57
CA ALA A 10 -38.56 -13.08 -3.59
C ALA A 10 -39.81 -12.81 -2.72
N SER A 11 -39.66 -12.19 -1.54
CA SER A 11 -40.79 -11.93 -0.63
C SER A 11 -41.81 -10.92 -1.19
N ILE A 12 -41.42 -10.10 -2.16
CA ILE A 12 -42.29 -9.12 -2.82
C ILE A 12 -42.60 -9.48 -4.28
N GLY A 13 -42.21 -10.67 -4.74
CA GLY A 13 -42.43 -11.11 -6.13
C GLY A 13 -41.57 -10.38 -7.17
N ALA A 14 -40.47 -9.75 -6.76
CA ALA A 14 -39.53 -9.08 -7.65
C ALA A 14 -38.35 -9.99 -8.06
N ARG A 15 -37.58 -9.55 -9.06
CA ARG A 15 -36.28 -10.14 -9.43
C ARG A 15 -35.16 -9.17 -9.12
N VAL A 16 -34.03 -9.69 -8.66
CA VAL A 16 -32.81 -8.90 -8.41
C VAL A 16 -31.62 -9.55 -9.12
N LYS A 17 -30.68 -8.72 -9.59
CA LYS A 17 -29.37 -9.15 -10.09
C LYS A 17 -28.31 -8.39 -9.32
N VAL A 18 -27.46 -9.11 -8.60
CA VAL A 18 -26.32 -8.53 -7.87
C VAL A 18 -25.05 -8.83 -8.67
N SER A 19 -24.25 -7.81 -8.87
CA SER A 19 -22.94 -7.94 -9.51
C SER A 19 -21.97 -6.93 -8.91
N HIS A 20 -20.69 -7.26 -8.91
CA HIS A 20 -19.64 -6.30 -8.61
C HIS A 20 -19.52 -5.32 -9.77
N TYR A 21 -19.53 -4.02 -9.47
CA TYR A 21 -19.24 -2.98 -10.47
C TYR A 21 -17.75 -3.01 -10.87
N GLU A 22 -16.88 -3.26 -9.89
CA GLU A 22 -15.41 -3.35 -10.03
C GLU A 22 -14.86 -4.54 -9.24
N PRO A 23 -13.64 -5.02 -9.55
CA PRO A 23 -12.96 -6.01 -8.74
C PRO A 23 -12.90 -5.60 -7.27
N SER A 24 -13.07 -6.57 -6.36
CA SER A 24 -12.93 -6.30 -4.93
C SER A 24 -11.48 -6.07 -4.54
N TYR A 25 -11.27 -5.22 -3.55
CA TYR A 25 -9.96 -5.04 -2.96
C TYR A 25 -9.60 -6.21 -2.06
N GLU A 26 -8.39 -6.73 -2.28
CA GLU A 26 -7.79 -7.75 -1.43
C GLU A 26 -7.04 -7.09 -0.26
N ASN A 27 -6.82 -7.83 0.82
CA ASN A 27 -6.01 -7.31 1.92
C ASN A 27 -4.54 -7.18 1.50
N MET A 28 -3.90 -6.08 1.91
CA MET A 28 -2.47 -5.85 1.67
C MET A 28 -1.60 -6.88 2.39
N VAL A 29 -0.69 -7.51 1.65
CA VAL A 29 0.36 -8.38 2.17
C VAL A 29 1.70 -7.70 1.98
N THR A 30 2.21 -7.07 3.05
CA THR A 30 3.51 -6.39 3.01
C THR A 30 4.65 -7.41 3.04
N ASN A 31 5.55 -7.34 2.06
CA ASN A 31 6.82 -8.05 2.09
C ASN A 31 7.80 -7.33 3.02
N ARG A 32 8.09 -7.93 4.17
CA ARG A 32 8.87 -7.36 5.26
C ARG A 32 10.34 -7.23 4.90
N ALA A 33 10.92 -8.18 4.18
CA ALA A 33 12.30 -8.07 3.69
C ALA A 33 12.46 -6.85 2.78
N LEU A 34 11.57 -6.69 1.79
CA LEU A 34 11.55 -5.53 0.89
C LEU A 34 11.30 -4.22 1.65
N SER A 35 10.36 -4.22 2.61
CA SER A 35 10.08 -3.06 3.46
C SER A 35 11.30 -2.65 4.31
N GLY A 36 12.03 -3.62 4.86
CA GLY A 36 13.25 -3.37 5.62
C GLY A 36 14.36 -2.73 4.77
N VAL A 37 14.54 -3.18 3.53
CA VAL A 37 15.49 -2.56 2.60
C VAL A 37 15.08 -1.13 2.27
N PHE A 38 13.78 -0.90 2.01
CA PHE A 38 13.26 0.44 1.75
C PHE A 38 13.50 1.38 2.94
N ALA A 39 13.25 0.92 4.17
CA ALA A 39 13.54 1.69 5.39
C ALA A 39 15.03 1.99 5.55
N ALA A 40 15.93 1.07 5.20
CA ALA A 40 17.36 1.33 5.20
C ALA A 40 17.75 2.38 4.13
N CYS A 41 17.13 2.33 2.95
CA CYS A 41 17.35 3.31 1.88
C CYS A 41 16.80 4.69 2.23
N LEU A 42 15.67 4.80 2.95
CA LEU A 42 15.16 6.06 3.49
C LEU A 42 16.19 6.73 4.41
N ARG A 43 16.78 5.96 5.34
CA ARG A 43 17.85 6.47 6.22
C ARG A 43 19.07 6.95 5.43
N GLN A 44 19.44 6.22 4.38
CA GLN A 44 20.57 6.59 3.52
C GLN A 44 20.36 7.95 2.82
N VAL A 45 19.11 8.31 2.49
CA VAL A 45 18.78 9.60 1.88
C VAL A 45 18.42 10.69 2.89
N GLY A 46 18.68 10.45 4.18
CA GLY A 46 18.50 11.42 5.26
C GLY A 46 17.14 11.40 5.95
N GLN A 47 16.24 10.48 5.61
CA GLN A 47 14.97 10.32 6.32
C GLN A 47 15.14 9.40 7.53
N MET A 48 15.13 10.00 8.72
CA MET A 48 15.36 9.29 9.99
C MET A 48 14.09 9.02 10.78
N ASP A 49 13.04 9.81 10.53
CA ASP A 49 11.74 9.62 11.16
C ASP A 49 10.94 8.58 10.38
N ILE A 50 11.05 7.33 10.81
CA ILE A 50 10.40 6.18 10.18
C ILE A 50 9.57 5.49 11.26
N ALA A 51 8.25 5.70 11.20
CA ALA A 51 7.29 5.04 12.08
C ALA A 51 7.26 3.51 11.87
N PRO A 52 6.87 2.74 12.91
CA PRO A 52 6.61 1.31 12.74
C PRO A 52 5.45 1.06 11.78
N ALA A 53 5.33 -0.18 11.30
CA ALA A 53 4.18 -0.58 10.50
C ALA A 53 2.89 -0.51 11.33
N GLU A 54 1.84 0.04 10.74
CA GLU A 54 0.51 0.15 11.35
C GLU A 54 -0.55 -0.53 10.46
N ASN A 55 -1.58 -1.07 11.11
CA ASN A 55 -2.75 -1.56 10.39
C ASN A 55 -3.56 -0.37 9.91
N SER A 56 -3.71 -0.26 8.60
CA SER A 56 -4.48 0.81 7.99
C SER A 56 -5.87 0.31 7.55
N PRO A 57 -6.96 0.99 7.92
CA PRO A 57 -8.31 0.66 7.45
C PRO A 57 -8.61 1.22 6.05
N PHE A 58 -7.60 1.70 5.31
CA PHE A 58 -7.81 2.29 4.00
C PHE A 58 -8.06 1.24 2.91
N SER A 59 -8.97 1.60 2.00
CA SER A 59 -9.25 0.83 0.80
C SER A 59 -8.13 1.06 -0.22
N LEU A 60 -7.48 -0.02 -0.68
CA LEU A 60 -6.27 0.08 -1.50
C LEU A 60 -6.15 -1.09 -2.48
N ASP A 61 -6.03 -0.79 -3.77
CA ASP A 61 -5.86 -1.76 -4.86
C ASP A 61 -4.49 -2.45 -4.88
N MET A 62 -3.47 -1.84 -4.27
CA MET A 62 -2.16 -2.46 -4.05
C MET A 62 -2.29 -3.80 -3.29
N GLY A 63 -3.37 -3.99 -2.52
CA GLY A 63 -3.69 -5.28 -1.92
C GLY A 63 -3.81 -6.40 -2.96
N ASN A 64 -4.44 -6.15 -4.10
CA ASN A 64 -4.53 -7.10 -5.21
C ASN A 64 -3.16 -7.37 -5.84
N VAL A 65 -2.34 -6.32 -6.04
CA VAL A 65 -0.96 -6.45 -6.56
C VAL A 65 -0.10 -7.30 -5.62
N SER A 66 -0.27 -7.14 -4.31
CA SER A 66 0.43 -7.91 -3.28
C SER A 66 0.12 -9.41 -3.31
N LYS A 67 -0.92 -9.84 -4.02
CA LYS A 67 -1.19 -11.27 -4.26
C LYS A 67 -0.41 -11.84 -5.45
N VAL A 68 0.11 -10.98 -6.33
CA VAL A 68 0.74 -11.39 -7.58
C VAL A 68 2.26 -11.26 -7.50
N CYS A 69 2.78 -10.25 -6.81
CA CYS A 69 4.22 -10.04 -6.63
C CYS A 69 4.58 -9.46 -5.25
N PRO A 70 5.87 -9.59 -4.81
CA PRO A 70 6.34 -8.95 -3.59
C PRO A 70 6.08 -7.45 -3.64
N SER A 71 5.36 -6.93 -2.64
CA SER A 71 4.84 -5.56 -2.65
C SER A 71 5.03 -4.89 -1.29
N ILE A 72 5.16 -3.56 -1.32
CA ILE A 72 5.13 -2.67 -0.15
C ILE A 72 4.24 -1.47 -0.46
N HIS A 73 3.63 -0.88 0.56
CA HIS A 73 2.87 0.37 0.44
C HIS A 73 3.21 1.32 1.60
N PRO A 74 4.40 1.96 1.57
CA PRO A 74 4.78 2.93 2.57
C PRO A 74 4.03 4.25 2.38
N TYR A 75 3.80 4.96 3.49
CA TYR A 75 3.34 6.35 3.49
C TYR A 75 4.53 7.28 3.78
N PHE A 76 4.48 8.51 3.27
CA PHE A 76 5.41 9.58 3.64
C PHE A 76 4.61 10.84 3.98
N GLY A 77 5.06 11.58 5.00
CA GLY A 77 4.39 12.78 5.48
C GLY A 77 4.58 13.95 4.53
N ILE A 78 3.51 14.70 4.26
CA ILE A 78 3.53 15.85 3.34
C ILE A 78 3.05 17.17 3.99
N CYS A 79 2.62 17.12 5.25
CA CYS A 79 1.99 18.24 5.95
C CYS A 79 2.92 18.92 6.95
N ASN A 80 4.25 18.75 6.81
CA ASN A 80 5.27 19.41 7.65
C ASN A 80 5.00 19.34 9.18
N GLY A 81 4.60 18.16 9.67
CA GLY A 81 4.31 17.91 11.09
C GLY A 81 2.88 18.20 11.51
N GLU A 82 2.06 18.86 10.68
CA GLU A 82 0.63 18.98 10.91
C GLU A 82 -0.10 17.68 10.56
N ARG A 83 -1.22 17.42 11.24
CA ARG A 83 -2.05 16.23 11.01
C ARG A 83 -3.39 16.63 10.42
N PHE A 84 -3.62 16.18 9.20
CA PHE A 84 -4.90 16.27 8.50
C PHE A 84 -5.34 14.90 8.04
N ASP A 85 -6.65 14.65 8.06
CA ASP A 85 -7.21 13.42 7.50
C ASP A 85 -7.08 13.41 5.97
N LEU A 86 -6.97 12.21 5.40
CA LEU A 86 -7.03 12.02 3.96
C LEU A 86 -8.38 12.51 3.40
N HIS A 87 -8.39 12.93 2.13
CA HIS A 87 -9.58 13.41 1.42
C HIS A 87 -10.17 14.73 1.95
N THR A 88 -9.36 15.54 2.63
CA THR A 88 -9.74 16.88 3.10
C THR A 88 -9.16 17.98 2.19
N LYS A 89 -9.71 19.19 2.25
CA LYS A 89 -9.19 20.34 1.50
C LYS A 89 -7.82 20.76 2.02
N GLU A 90 -7.61 20.61 3.32
CA GLU A 90 -6.37 20.89 4.03
C GLU A 90 -5.26 19.94 3.56
N PHE A 91 -5.53 18.64 3.49
CA PHE A 91 -4.55 17.67 2.95
C PHE A 91 -4.25 17.94 1.47
N CYS A 92 -5.26 18.30 0.67
CA CYS A 92 -5.06 18.71 -0.72
C CYS A 92 -4.15 19.94 -0.83
N PHE A 93 -4.37 20.95 0.02
CA PHE A 93 -3.51 22.13 0.08
C PHE A 93 -2.07 21.76 0.43
N CYS A 94 -1.85 20.91 1.44
CA CYS A 94 -0.53 20.41 1.81
C CYS A 94 0.15 19.68 0.63
N ALA A 95 -0.59 18.83 -0.09
CA ALA A 95 -0.06 18.07 -1.22
C ALA A 95 0.45 18.94 -2.39
N ALA A 96 -0.05 20.16 -2.52
CA ALA A 96 0.40 21.11 -3.53
C ALA A 96 1.60 21.97 -3.10
N GLN A 97 2.08 21.82 -1.85
CA GLN A 97 3.18 22.64 -1.34
C GLN A 97 4.55 22.10 -1.76
N GLU A 98 5.53 23.00 -1.84
CA GLU A 98 6.93 22.65 -2.14
C GLU A 98 7.47 21.60 -1.17
N TYR A 99 7.09 21.67 0.11
CA TYR A 99 7.47 20.66 1.10
C TYR A 99 7.04 19.25 0.68
N ALA A 100 5.79 19.08 0.23
CA ALA A 100 5.28 17.78 -0.23
C ALA A 100 6.06 17.25 -1.43
N HIS A 101 6.40 18.12 -2.38
CA HIS A 101 7.23 17.77 -3.53
C HIS A 101 8.63 17.32 -3.11
N GLN A 102 9.27 18.03 -2.18
CA GLN A 102 10.59 17.65 -1.67
C GLN A 102 10.54 16.31 -0.94
N GLN A 103 9.53 16.06 -0.11
CA GLN A 103 9.33 14.74 0.53
C GLN A 103 9.10 13.63 -0.50
N GLY A 104 8.35 13.92 -1.56
CA GLY A 104 8.17 13.03 -2.70
C GLY A 104 9.50 12.67 -3.38
N LEU A 105 10.36 13.66 -3.63
CA LEU A 105 11.69 13.45 -4.23
C LEU A 105 12.61 12.61 -3.34
N VAL A 106 12.62 12.85 -2.03
CA VAL A 106 13.39 12.04 -1.06
C VAL A 106 12.91 10.60 -1.09
N THR A 107 11.59 10.40 -1.02
CA THR A 107 10.96 9.07 -1.04
C THR A 107 11.23 8.33 -2.36
N ALA A 108 11.13 9.02 -3.50
CA ALA A 108 11.43 8.47 -4.81
C ALA A 108 12.90 8.04 -4.97
N LYS A 109 13.84 8.83 -4.43
CA LYS A 109 15.27 8.45 -4.39
C LYS A 109 15.49 7.18 -3.57
N ALA A 110 14.88 7.08 -2.40
CA ALA A 110 14.96 5.87 -1.59
C ALA A 110 14.38 4.64 -2.32
N LEU A 111 13.27 4.81 -3.04
CA LEU A 111 12.65 3.74 -3.83
C LEU A 111 13.55 3.29 -4.98
N ALA A 112 14.18 4.23 -5.70
CA ALA A 112 15.12 3.92 -6.77
C ALA A 112 16.35 3.14 -6.27
N ILE A 113 16.94 3.57 -5.15
CA ILE A 113 18.07 2.86 -4.53
C ILE A 113 17.63 1.47 -4.04
N THR A 114 16.42 1.33 -3.50
CA THR A 114 15.85 0.04 -3.11
C THR A 114 15.79 -0.92 -4.28
N GLY A 115 15.24 -0.47 -5.43
CA GLY A 115 15.21 -1.27 -6.66
C GLY A 115 16.60 -1.69 -7.12
N LEU A 116 17.57 -0.76 -7.11
CA LEU A 116 18.97 -1.05 -7.45
C LEU A 116 19.57 -2.14 -6.56
N ARG A 117 19.39 -2.03 -5.25
CA ARG A 117 19.89 -3.03 -4.28
C ARG A 117 19.28 -4.41 -4.51
N VAL A 118 17.97 -4.47 -4.74
CA VAL A 118 17.27 -5.74 -5.03
C VAL A 118 17.78 -6.36 -6.34
N MET A 119 18.11 -5.56 -7.35
CA MET A 119 18.66 -6.05 -8.62
C MET A 119 20.11 -6.55 -8.48
N GLN A 120 20.92 -5.92 -7.63
CA GLN A 120 22.33 -6.25 -7.46
C GLN A 120 22.58 -7.39 -6.46
N ASP A 121 21.76 -7.51 -5.42
CA ASP A 121 21.90 -8.51 -4.37
C ASP A 121 20.99 -9.72 -4.61
N LYS A 122 21.59 -10.77 -5.18
CA LYS A 122 20.89 -12.04 -5.46
C LYS A 122 20.36 -12.73 -4.20
N LYS A 123 21.03 -12.57 -3.05
CA LYS A 123 20.58 -13.17 -1.79
C LYS A 123 19.34 -12.45 -1.29
N LEU A 124 19.37 -11.12 -1.28
CA LEU A 124 18.20 -10.31 -0.93
C LEU A 124 17.00 -10.62 -1.83
N LEU A 125 17.20 -10.70 -3.15
CA LEU A 125 16.12 -11.05 -4.08
C LEU A 125 15.53 -12.44 -3.78
N ALA A 126 16.37 -13.41 -3.43
CA ALA A 126 15.92 -14.75 -3.05
C ALA A 126 15.11 -14.73 -1.75
N GLU A 127 15.54 -13.96 -0.76
CA GLU A 127 14.82 -13.76 0.51
C GLU A 127 13.44 -13.14 0.30
N ILE A 128 13.36 -12.05 -0.47
CA ILE A 128 12.10 -11.38 -0.84
C ILE A 128 11.13 -12.37 -1.52
N LYS A 129 11.63 -13.15 -2.48
CA LYS A 129 10.82 -14.15 -3.20
C LYS A 129 10.37 -15.28 -2.28
N LYS A 130 11.24 -15.77 -1.40
CA LYS A 130 10.92 -16.82 -0.43
C LYS A 130 9.82 -16.38 0.53
N GLU A 131 9.94 -15.16 1.08
CA GLU A 131 8.91 -14.59 1.94
C GLU A 131 7.57 -14.52 1.21
N PHE A 132 7.55 -13.97 -0.01
CA PHE A 132 6.34 -13.88 -0.82
C PHE A 132 5.67 -15.24 -1.07
N GLN A 133 6.47 -16.28 -1.34
CA GLN A 133 5.95 -17.65 -1.53
C GLN A 133 5.35 -18.24 -0.25
N SER A 134 5.92 -17.93 0.93
CA SER A 134 5.41 -18.43 2.21
C SER A 134 4.04 -17.84 2.57
N VAL A 135 3.74 -16.61 2.14
CA VAL A 135 2.44 -15.98 2.41
C VAL A 135 1.36 -16.41 1.42
N LYS A 136 1.74 -16.87 0.22
CA LYS A 136 0.80 -17.41 -0.79
C LYS A 136 0.20 -18.78 -0.43
N GLN A 137 0.78 -19.51 0.51
CA GLN A 137 0.34 -20.87 0.87
C GLN A 137 -0.72 -20.89 1.99
N CYS A 138 -1.10 -19.72 2.53
CA CYS A 138 -2.17 -19.57 3.50
C CYS A 138 -3.47 -19.10 2.84
#